data_AF-A0A3N4KBR2-F1
#
_entry.id   AF-A0A3N4KBR2-F1
#
_cell.length_a   1.000
_cell.length_b   1.000
_cell.length_c   1.000
_cell.angle_alpha   90.00
_cell.angle_beta   90.00
_cell.angle_gamma   90.00
#
_symmetry.space_group_name_H-M   'P 1'
#
loop_
_entity.id
_entity.type
_entity.pdbx_description
1 polymer ?
#
loop_
_entity_poly.entity_id
_entity_poly.type
_entity_poly.pdbx_seq_one_letter_code
_entity_poly.pdbx_strand_id
1 'polypeptide(L)' 'MFPIAIMYYFGTNLDNRFSVPGFWPKPEETHKIPFERDEIKAELERLRRKRLEKRARRLDGEE' A
#
# COMPACT_ATOMS: atom_id res chain seq x y z
N MET A 1 -12.30 -35.50 18.53
CA MET A 1 -11.15 -34.84 17.85
C MET A 1 -10.33 -34.15 18.93
N PHE A 2 -9.13 -34.66 19.25
CA PHE A 2 -8.33 -34.16 20.38
C PHE A 2 -7.45 -32.96 19.94
N PRO A 3 -7.45 -31.81 20.66
CA PRO A 3 -6.68 -30.61 20.29
C PRO A 3 -5.18 -30.85 20.08
N ILE A 4 -4.60 -31.77 20.85
CA ILE A 4 -3.18 -32.14 20.77
C ILE A 4 -2.84 -32.78 19.41
N ALA A 5 -3.77 -33.56 18.82
CA ALA A 5 -3.56 -34.16 17.50
C ALA A 5 -3.54 -33.11 16.38
N ILE A 6 -4.35 -32.05 16.52
CA ILE A 6 -4.37 -30.91 15.60
C ILE A 6 -3.05 -30.11 15.72
N MET A 7 -2.55 -29.92 16.94
CA MET A 7 -1.23 -29.30 17.17
C MET A 7 -0.08 -30.12 16.61
N TYR A 8 -0.15 -31.46 16.60
CA TYR A 8 0.92 -32.28 15.99
C TYR A 8 0.90 -32.19 14.46
N TYR A 9 -0.30 -32.10 13.86
CA TYR A 9 -0.47 -32.04 12.41
C TYR A 9 -0.18 -30.65 11.83
N PHE A 10 -0.55 -29.58 12.53
CA PHE A 10 -0.34 -28.20 12.08
C PHE A 10 0.80 -27.48 12.81
N GLY A 11 1.01 -27.74 14.10
CA GLY A 11 1.80 -26.91 15.01
C GLY A 11 3.32 -27.06 14.93
N THR A 12 3.86 -28.07 14.24
CA THR A 12 5.31 -28.26 14.12
C THR A 12 5.95 -27.49 12.95
N ASN A 13 5.14 -26.95 12.03
CA ASN A 13 5.65 -26.28 10.82
C ASN A 13 4.76 -25.11 10.35
N LEU A 14 4.17 -24.37 11.28
CA LEU A 14 3.29 -23.24 10.97
C LEU A 14 4.03 -22.14 10.21
N ASP A 15 5.26 -21.83 10.62
CA ASP A 15 6.04 -20.72 10.08
C ASP A 15 6.34 -20.90 8.59
N ASN A 16 6.82 -22.07 8.17
CA ASN A 16 7.06 -22.35 6.75
C ASN A 16 5.75 -22.46 5.96
N ARG A 17 4.70 -23.10 6.53
CA ARG A 17 3.44 -23.33 5.81
C ARG A 17 2.60 -22.07 5.61
N PHE A 18 2.74 -21.07 6.48
CA PHE A 18 1.95 -19.83 6.43
C PHE A 18 2.80 -18.58 6.15
N SER A 19 4.12 -18.71 5.98
CA SER A 19 4.92 -17.62 5.43
C SER A 19 4.48 -17.33 4.00
N VAL A 20 4.30 -16.05 3.68
CA VAL A 20 4.07 -15.57 2.32
C VAL A 20 5.38 -14.90 1.88
N PRO A 21 6.22 -15.57 1.08
CA PRO A 21 7.45 -14.96 0.58
C PRO A 21 7.11 -13.70 -0.22
N GLY A 22 7.76 -12.58 0.11
CA GLY A 22 7.46 -11.30 -0.54
C GLY A 22 6.10 -10.71 -0.18
N PHE A 23 5.58 -10.99 1.02
CA PHE A 23 4.34 -10.38 1.52
C PHE A 23 4.31 -8.86 1.40
N TRP A 24 5.45 -8.21 1.68
CA TRP A 24 5.60 -6.77 1.49
C TRP A 24 6.12 -6.47 0.08
N PRO A 25 5.57 -5.45 -0.59
CA PRO A 25 6.12 -4.97 -1.85
C PRO A 25 7.57 -4.60 -1.66
N LYS A 26 8.39 -4.90 -2.66
CA LYS A 26 9.81 -4.60 -2.61
C LYS A 26 10.00 -3.08 -2.56
N PRO A 27 11.09 -2.57 -1.98
CA PRO A 27 11.36 -1.14 -1.92
C PRO A 27 11.29 -0.45 -3.30
N GLU A 28 11.65 -1.16 -4.38
CA GLU A 28 11.59 -0.68 -5.75
C GLU A 28 10.15 -0.51 -6.28
N GLU A 29 9.20 -1.25 -5.71
CA GLU A 29 7.78 -1.20 -6.03
C GLU A 29 7.03 -0.12 -5.21
N THR A 30 7.72 0.52 -4.25
CA THR A 30 7.15 1.61 -3.46
C THR A 30 7.42 2.97 -4.10
N HIS A 31 6.49 3.90 -3.91
CA HIS A 31 6.71 5.28 -4.33
C HIS A 31 7.90 5.89 -3.59
N LYS A 32 8.89 6.37 -4.35
CA LYS A 32 9.99 7.15 -3.80
C LYS A 32 9.50 8.56 -3.51
N ILE A 33 9.67 8.98 -2.27
CA ILE A 33 9.37 10.35 -1.85
C ILE A 33 10.49 11.24 -2.43
N PRO A 34 10.15 12.36 -3.12
CA PRO A 34 11.17 13.29 -3.61
C PRO A 34 11.89 13.96 -2.43
N PHE A 35 13.21 14.00 -2.49
CA PHE A 35 14.06 14.60 -1.45
C PHE A 35 14.61 15.98 -1.87
N GLU A 36 14.70 16.22 -3.17
CA GLU A 36 15.21 17.48 -3.71
C GLU A 36 14.13 18.57 -3.70
N ARG A 37 14.53 19.79 -3.36
CA ARG A 37 13.60 20.93 -3.19
C ARG A 37 12.76 21.19 -4.44
N ASP A 38 13.38 21.12 -5.61
CA ASP A 38 12.73 21.46 -6.86
C ASP A 38 11.77 20.34 -7.32
N GLU A 39 12.09 19.07 -7.04
CA GLU A 39 11.19 17.93 -7.22
C GLU A 39 9.95 18.03 -6.31
N ILE A 40 10.16 18.42 -5.05
CA ILE A 40 9.06 18.62 -4.08
C ILE A 40 8.11 19.71 -4.58
N LYS A 41 8.64 20.82 -5.10
CA LYS A 41 7.81 21.91 -5.65
C LYS A 41 6.98 21.45 -6.85
N ALA A 42 7.60 20.75 -7.80
CA ALA A 42 6.91 20.22 -8.97
C ALA A 42 5.79 19.24 -8.60
N GLU A 43 6.05 18.34 -7.65
CA GLU A 43 5.05 17.38 -7.17
C GLU A 43 3.91 18.08 -6.42
N LEU A 44 4.21 19.12 -5.63
CA LEU A 44 3.20 19.92 -4.94
C LEU A 44 2.27 20.65 -5.92
N GLU A 45 2.81 21.23 -6.99
CA GLU A 45 2.01 21.86 -8.05
C GLU A 45 1.10 20.84 -8.75
N ARG A 46 1.62 19.65 -9.06
CA ARG A 46 0.84 18.55 -9.63
C ARG A 46 -0.34 18.16 -8.73
N LEU A 47 -0.10 18.05 -7.41
CA LEU A 47 -1.14 17.73 -6.43
C LEU A 47 -2.19 18.83 -6.31
N ARG A 48 -1.80 20.11 -6.35
CA ARG A 48 -2.73 21.25 -6.35
C ARG A 48 -3.64 21.23 -7.58
N ARG A 49 -3.09 21.01 -8.78
CA ARG A 49 -3.88 20.89 -10.02
C ARG A 49 -4.89 19.74 -9.94
N LYS A 50 -4.46 18.56 -9.49
CA LYS A 50 -5.35 17.40 -9.31
C LYS A 50 -6.47 17.66 -8.31
N ARG A 51 -6.19 18.44 -7.25
CA ARG A 51 -7.21 18.84 -6.25
C ARG A 51 -8.24 19.78 -6.86
N LEU A 52 -7.81 20.79 -7.61
CA LEU A 52 -8.71 21.74 -8.27
C LEU A 52 -9.60 21.04 -9.31
N GLU A 53 -9.02 20.16 -10.12
CA GLU A 53 -9.75 19.36 -11.09
C GLU A 53 -10.84 18.49 -10.42
N LYS A 54 -10.48 17.77 -9.34
CA LYS A 54 -11.45 16.99 -8.56
C LYS A 54 -12.55 17.86 -7.96
N ARG A 55 -12.24 19.09 -7.57
CA ARG A 55 -13.23 20.04 -7.05
C ARG A 55 -14.18 20.50 -8.14
N ALA A 56 -13.65 20.88 -9.31
CA ALA A 56 -14.46 21.29 -10.47
C ALA A 56 -15.45 20.19 -10.86
N ARG A 57 -14.98 18.95 -11.02
CA ARG A 57 -15.85 17.81 -11.33
C ARG A 57 -16.97 17.55 -10.31
N ARG A 58 -16.77 17.90 -9.03
CA ARG A 58 -17.84 17.78 -8.02
C ARG A 58 -18.88 18.87 -8.19
N LEU A 59 -18.43 20.11 -8.42
CA LEU A 59 -19.33 21.24 -8.65
C LEU A 59 -20.13 21.04 -9.94
N ASP A 60 -19.49 20.59 -11.03
CA ASP A 60 -20.15 20.32 -12.32
C ASP A 60 -21.17 19.17 -12.26
N GLY A 61 -21.07 18.27 -11.27
CA GLY A 61 -22.03 17.17 -11.06
C GLY A 61 -23.07 17.44 -9.98
N GLU A 62 -22.97 18.58 -9.29
CA GLU A 62 -23.97 19.10 -8.34
C GLU A 62 -24.95 20.08 -9.00
N GLU A 63 -24.70 20.50 -10.25
CA GLU A 63 -25.63 21.25 -11.14
C GLU A 63 -26.49 20.31 -12.00
#